data_AF-A0A958EMT4-F1
#
_entry.id   AF-A0A958EMT4-F1
#
_cell.length_a   1.000
_cell.length_b   1.000
_cell.length_c   1.000
_cell.angle_alpha   90.00
_cell.angle_beta   90.00
_cell.angle_gamma   90.00
#
_symmetry.space_group_name_H-M   'P 1'
#
loop_
_entity.id
_entity.type
_entity.pdbx_description
1 polymer ?
#
loop_
_entity_poly.entity_id
_entity_poly.type
_entity_poly.pdbx_seq_one_letter_code
_entity_poly.pdbx_strand_id
1 'polypeptide(L)'
;MFDIANWVHSTIGGIHFVSSVIGLCTGAYILLTKKGTRIHKKTGYVFVVSLVLVNLSALFIYDFNDGSISVFHFLIPVSVIFLSIGFIPMLGERKANYLNRHIIGMNGAALGLWAAGATEYFVRELAHGLSRNELMAYSFAISMQFAILITVSITYHIKRYQRPAK
;
A
#
# COMPACT_ATOMS: atom_id res chain seq x y z
N MET A 1 -1.38 -25.04 -1.17
CA MET A 1 -2.61 -24.77 -1.95
C MET A 1 -3.22 -23.53 -1.33
N PHE A 2 -3.54 -22.50 -2.11
CA PHE A 2 -4.15 -21.29 -1.56
C PHE A 2 -5.51 -21.64 -0.92
N ASP A 3 -5.66 -21.34 0.37
CA ASP A 3 -6.91 -21.56 1.10
C ASP A 3 -7.46 -20.22 1.59
N ILE A 4 -8.67 -19.86 1.13
CA ILE A 4 -9.34 -18.62 1.52
C ILE A 4 -9.59 -18.56 3.03
N ALA A 5 -9.69 -19.72 3.69
CA ALA A 5 -9.84 -19.81 5.14
C ALA A 5 -8.63 -19.23 5.88
N ASN A 6 -7.44 -19.15 5.27
CA ASN A 6 -6.27 -18.50 5.89
C ASN A 6 -6.39 -16.97 5.97
N TRP A 7 -7.29 -16.38 5.18
CA TRP A 7 -7.37 -14.94 4.94
C TRP A 7 -8.63 -14.29 5.51
N VAL A 8 -9.73 -15.03 5.59
CA VAL A 8 -11.04 -14.50 5.95
C VAL A 8 -11.62 -15.26 7.14
N HIS A 9 -11.38 -14.72 8.34
CA HIS A 9 -11.84 -15.30 9.63
C HIS A 9 -13.07 -14.59 10.23
N SER A 10 -13.49 -13.48 9.63
CA SER A 10 -14.62 -12.68 10.09
C SER A 10 -15.15 -11.78 8.97
N THR A 11 -16.31 -11.17 9.16
CA THR A 11 -16.85 -10.14 8.25
C THR A 11 -15.86 -8.99 8.05
N ILE A 12 -15.18 -8.55 9.11
CA ILE A 12 -14.17 -7.48 9.03
C ILE A 12 -12.96 -7.96 8.22
N GLY A 13 -12.49 -9.19 8.44
CA GLY A 13 -11.44 -9.80 7.63
C GLY A 13 -11.80 -9.88 6.16
N GLY A 14 -13.06 -10.22 5.84
CA GLY A 14 -13.56 -10.24 4.46
C GLY A 14 -13.58 -8.86 3.81
N ILE A 15 -14.03 -7.83 4.55
CA ILE A 15 -13.99 -6.43 4.09
C ILE A 15 -12.53 -6.00 3.82
N HIS A 16 -11.63 -6.33 4.74
CA HIS A 16 -10.20 -6.03 4.61
C HIS A 16 -9.62 -6.67 3.35
N PHE A 17 -9.81 -7.98 3.18
CA PHE A 17 -9.30 -8.75 2.05
C PHE A 17 -9.83 -8.25 0.71
N VAL A 18 -11.14 -8.02 0.57
CA VAL A 18 -11.72 -7.52 -0.69
C VAL A 18 -11.20 -6.10 -0.98
N SER A 19 -11.14 -5.24 0.04
CA SER A 19 -10.62 -3.87 -0.11
C SER A 19 -9.14 -3.86 -0.48
N SER A 20 -8.33 -4.78 0.08
CA SER A 20 -6.91 -4.88 -0.21
C SER A 20 -6.68 -5.36 -1.65
N VAL A 21 -7.43 -6.35 -2.14
CA VAL A 21 -7.35 -6.81 -3.54
C VAL A 21 -7.69 -5.67 -4.51
N ILE A 22 -8.79 -4.94 -4.26
CA ILE A 22 -9.15 -3.77 -5.09
C ILE A 22 -8.05 -2.71 -5.02
N GLY A 23 -7.51 -2.43 -3.82
CA GLY A 23 -6.43 -1.49 -3.60
C GLY A 23 -5.14 -1.87 -4.34
N LEU A 24 -4.75 -3.15 -4.32
CA LEU A 24 -3.56 -3.66 -5.01
C LEU A 24 -3.70 -3.50 -6.53
N CYS A 25 -4.83 -3.92 -7.10
CA CYS A 25 -5.10 -3.80 -8.53
C CYS A 25 -5.15 -2.33 -8.98
N THR A 26 -5.90 -1.49 -8.27
CA THR A 26 -6.04 -0.07 -8.63
C THR A 26 -4.75 0.71 -8.38
N GLY A 27 -4.01 0.39 -7.31
CA GLY A 27 -2.69 0.94 -7.00
C GLY A 27 -1.67 0.63 -8.09
N ALA A 28 -1.59 -0.62 -8.55
CA ALA A 28 -0.74 -1.00 -9.68
C ALA A 28 -1.13 -0.23 -10.95
N TYR A 29 -2.43 -0.17 -11.25
CA TYR A 29 -2.94 0.51 -12.44
C TYR A 29 -2.57 2.00 -12.46
N ILE A 30 -2.73 2.74 -11.35
CA ILE A 30 -2.43 4.19 -11.32
C ILE A 30 -0.93 4.49 -11.47
N LEU A 31 -0.05 3.57 -11.06
CA LEU A 31 1.40 3.70 -11.21
C LEU A 31 1.85 3.53 -12.66
N LEU A 32 1.29 2.52 -13.34
CA LEU A 32 1.69 2.09 -14.68
C LEU A 32 1.09 2.94 -15.80
N THR A 33 -0.08 3.55 -15.57
CA THR A 33 -0.81 4.26 -16.62
C THR A 33 -0.45 5.75 -16.72
N LYS A 34 -0.97 6.43 -17.76
CA LYS A 34 -0.77 7.87 -17.96
C LYS A 34 -1.46 8.67 -16.84
N LYS A 35 -0.68 9.51 -16.16
CA LYS A 35 -1.11 10.29 -14.99
C LYS A 35 -1.92 11.51 -15.40
N GLY A 36 -2.78 11.97 -14.49
CA GLY A 36 -3.63 13.15 -14.69
C GLY A 36 -4.82 12.99 -15.64
N THR A 37 -5.00 11.83 -16.27
CA THR A 37 -6.16 11.53 -17.12
C THR A 37 -7.45 11.39 -16.31
N ARG A 38 -8.62 11.45 -16.95
CA ARG A 38 -9.92 11.21 -16.27
C ARG A 38 -9.97 9.82 -15.64
N ILE A 39 -9.42 8.82 -16.32
CA ILE A 39 -9.35 7.44 -15.82
C ILE A 39 -8.41 7.37 -14.61
N HIS A 40 -7.21 7.95 -14.69
CA HIS A 40 -6.28 8.02 -13.56
C HIS A 40 -6.92 8.62 -12.31
N LYS A 41 -7.67 9.73 -12.44
CA LYS A 41 -8.36 10.35 -11.30
C LYS A 41 -9.43 9.43 -10.70
N LYS A 42 -10.30 8.84 -11.54
CA LYS A 42 -11.35 7.92 -11.09
C LYS A 42 -10.76 6.70 -10.38
N THR A 43 -9.77 6.04 -10.98
CA THR A 43 -9.09 4.90 -10.36
C THR A 43 -8.34 5.31 -9.09
N GLY A 44 -7.77 6.51 -9.06
CA GLY A 44 -7.14 7.08 -7.86
C GLY A 44 -8.11 7.24 -6.69
N TYR A 45 -9.35 7.70 -6.92
CA TYR A 45 -10.37 7.74 -5.87
C TYR A 45 -10.77 6.34 -5.39
N VAL A 46 -10.91 5.36 -6.29
CA VAL A 46 -11.17 3.97 -5.90
C VAL A 46 -10.04 3.44 -5.02
N PHE A 47 -8.78 3.63 -5.43
CA PHE A 47 -7.61 3.26 -4.64
C PHE A 47 -7.62 3.91 -3.24
N VAL A 48 -7.90 5.22 -3.16
CA VAL A 48 -7.94 5.95 -1.88
C VAL A 48 -9.01 5.37 -0.96
N VAL A 49 -10.23 5.15 -1.46
CA VAL A 49 -11.32 4.57 -0.66
C VAL A 49 -10.96 3.16 -0.20
N SER A 50 -10.43 2.32 -1.11
CA SER A 50 -9.97 0.98 -0.77
C SER A 50 -8.90 0.99 0.33
N LEU A 51 -7.89 1.86 0.22
CA LEU A 51 -6.81 1.93 1.20
C LEU A 51 -7.30 2.47 2.55
N VAL A 52 -8.29 3.38 2.57
CA VAL A 52 -8.95 3.80 3.82
C VAL A 52 -9.67 2.61 4.46
N LEU A 53 -10.44 1.84 3.70
CA LEU A 53 -11.14 0.64 4.23
C LEU A 53 -10.16 -0.41 4.75
N VAL A 54 -9.05 -0.65 4.04
CA VAL A 54 -7.95 -1.53 4.50
C VAL A 54 -7.41 -1.06 5.84
N ASN A 55 -7.05 0.22 5.97
CA ASN A 55 -6.51 0.76 7.22
C ASN A 55 -7.51 0.72 8.38
N LEU A 56 -8.78 1.06 8.14
CA LEU A 56 -9.81 1.03 9.18
C LEU A 56 -10.12 -0.39 9.66
N SER A 57 -10.26 -1.33 8.72
CA SER A 57 -10.53 -2.74 9.05
C SER A 57 -9.34 -3.39 9.76
N ALA A 58 -8.10 -3.05 9.38
CA ALA A 58 -6.89 -3.58 10.01
C ALA A 58 -6.78 -3.27 11.51
N LEU A 59 -7.40 -2.18 11.99
CA LEU A 59 -7.44 -1.84 13.42
C LEU A 59 -8.18 -2.89 14.28
N PHE A 60 -8.96 -3.77 13.67
CA PHE A 60 -9.80 -4.76 14.35
C PHE A 60 -9.39 -6.21 14.04
N ILE A 61 -8.24 -6.43 13.38
CA ILE A 61 -7.79 -7.76 12.95
C ILE A 61 -6.55 -8.16 13.76
N TYR A 62 -6.71 -9.17 14.62
CA TYR A 62 -5.67 -9.65 15.55
C TYR A 62 -5.31 -11.14 15.36
N ASP A 63 -5.77 -11.75 14.28
CA ASP A 63 -5.58 -13.16 13.95
C ASP A 63 -4.11 -13.54 13.70
N PHE A 64 -3.28 -12.57 13.34
CA PHE A 64 -1.89 -12.80 12.95
C PHE A 64 -0.93 -13.06 14.13
N ASN A 65 -1.22 -12.55 15.34
CA ASN A 65 -0.31 -12.63 16.49
C ASN A 65 -1.04 -13.09 17.76
N ASP A 66 -1.79 -14.20 17.63
CA ASP A 66 -2.53 -14.86 18.72
C ASP A 66 -3.43 -13.89 19.52
N GLY A 67 -4.14 -13.00 18.82
CA GLY A 67 -5.03 -12.02 19.44
C GLY A 67 -4.35 -10.74 19.94
N SER A 68 -3.05 -10.57 19.69
CA SER A 68 -2.29 -9.37 20.08
C SER A 68 -1.88 -8.51 18.88
N ILE A 69 -1.40 -7.29 19.16
CA ILE A 69 -0.95 -6.35 18.12
C ILE A 69 0.21 -6.98 17.33
N SER A 70 0.08 -7.00 16.01
CA SER A 70 1.11 -7.49 15.08
C SER A 70 1.92 -6.35 14.45
N VAL A 71 3.01 -6.70 13.76
CA VAL A 71 3.82 -5.74 12.98
C VAL A 71 2.98 -4.96 11.95
N PHE A 72 1.92 -5.57 11.41
CA PHE A 72 1.05 -4.94 10.41
C PHE A 72 0.25 -3.76 10.96
N HIS A 73 -0.05 -3.73 12.27
CA HIS A 73 -0.74 -2.59 12.88
C HIS A 73 0.12 -1.32 12.84
N PHE A 74 1.44 -1.47 12.94
CA PHE A 74 2.36 -0.34 12.83
C PHE A 74 2.47 0.19 11.40
N LEU A 75 2.04 -0.56 10.38
CA LEU A 75 1.99 -0.10 8.99
C LEU A 75 0.80 0.84 8.72
N ILE A 76 -0.24 0.80 9.56
CA ILE A 76 -1.43 1.66 9.45
C ILE A 76 -1.05 3.15 9.48
N PRO A 77 -0.35 3.67 10.51
CA PRO A 77 0.04 5.09 10.53
C PRO A 77 0.95 5.46 9.36
N VAL A 78 1.85 4.57 8.94
CA VAL A 78 2.72 4.80 7.77
C VAL A 78 1.88 4.95 6.50
N SER A 79 0.92 4.04 6.28
CA SER A 79 0.01 4.09 5.14
C SER A 79 -0.82 5.37 5.11
N VAL A 80 -1.40 5.75 6.25
CA VAL A 80 -2.19 6.98 6.40
C VAL A 80 -1.35 8.23 6.10
N ILE A 81 -0.09 8.29 6.56
CA ILE A 81 0.83 9.41 6.27
C ILE A 81 1.07 9.53 4.76
N PHE A 82 1.45 8.44 4.09
CA PHE A 82 1.71 8.48 2.65
C PHE A 82 0.45 8.82 1.84
N LEU A 83 -0.70 8.22 2.19
CA LEU A 83 -1.98 8.52 1.56
C LEU A 83 -2.35 10.00 1.74
N SER A 84 -2.13 10.56 2.94
CA SER A 84 -2.39 11.97 3.23
C SER A 84 -1.46 12.90 2.44
N ILE A 85 -0.17 12.59 2.38
CA ILE A 85 0.81 13.33 1.56
C ILE A 85 0.41 13.30 0.08
N GLY A 86 -0.13 12.17 -0.40
CA GLY A 86 -0.50 11.96 -1.79
C GLY A 86 -1.81 12.60 -2.19
N PHE A 87 -2.84 12.48 -1.34
CA PHE A 87 -4.22 12.80 -1.70
C PHE A 87 -4.62 14.23 -1.32
N ILE A 88 -4.27 14.70 -0.12
CA ILE A 88 -4.66 16.03 0.37
C ILE A 88 -4.24 17.19 -0.56
N PRO A 89 -3.03 17.22 -1.14
CA PRO A 89 -2.64 18.30 -2.06
C PRO A 89 -3.53 18.43 -3.29
N MET A 90 -4.35 17.42 -3.60
CA MET A 90 -5.23 17.38 -4.76
C MET A 90 -6.68 17.77 -4.45
N LEU A 91 -7.04 17.99 -3.18
CA LEU A 91 -8.41 18.29 -2.73
C LEU A 91 -8.73 19.79 -2.61
N GLY A 92 -7.75 20.67 -2.76
CA GLY A 92 -7.94 22.11 -2.58
C GLY A 92 -6.98 22.94 -3.43
N GLU A 93 -6.62 24.10 -2.92
CA GLU A 93 -5.68 25.00 -3.58
C GLU A 93 -4.32 24.32 -3.77
N ARG A 94 -3.83 24.33 -5.02
CA ARG A 94 -2.58 23.69 -5.42
C ARG A 94 -1.39 24.56 -5.06
N LYS A 95 -0.92 24.41 -3.82
CA LYS A 95 0.29 25.09 -3.31
C LYS A 95 1.55 24.66 -4.07
N ALA A 96 2.66 25.38 -3.86
CA ALA A 96 3.97 24.98 -4.36
C ALA A 96 4.26 23.51 -4.03
N ASN A 97 4.87 22.80 -4.98
CA ASN A 97 5.21 21.37 -4.87
C ASN A 97 4.02 20.40 -4.67
N TYR A 98 2.76 20.82 -4.90
CA TYR A 98 1.59 19.93 -4.77
C TYR A 98 1.76 18.63 -5.57
N LEU A 99 2.32 18.73 -6.78
CA LEU A 99 2.53 17.59 -7.65
C LEU A 99 3.60 16.63 -7.11
N ASN A 100 4.67 17.14 -6.48
CA ASN A 100 5.69 16.31 -5.86
C ASN A 100 5.15 15.57 -4.65
N ARG A 101 4.39 16.28 -3.80
CA ARG A 101 3.71 15.66 -2.66
C ARG A 101 2.75 14.57 -3.14
N HIS A 102 1.96 14.86 -4.18
CA HIS A 102 1.09 13.87 -4.80
C HIS A 102 1.86 12.63 -5.29
N ILE A 103 2.96 12.83 -6.04
CA ILE A 103 3.77 11.74 -6.58
C ILE A 103 4.41 10.92 -5.44
N ILE A 104 5.06 11.57 -4.47
CA ILE A 104 5.72 10.91 -3.33
C ILE A 104 4.70 10.09 -2.53
N GLY A 105 3.59 10.73 -2.15
CA GLY A 105 2.58 10.10 -1.32
C GLY A 105 1.85 8.95 -2.00
N MET A 106 1.39 9.14 -3.25
CA MET A 106 0.66 8.09 -3.96
C MET A 106 1.55 6.91 -4.35
N ASN A 107 2.83 7.15 -4.68
CA ASN A 107 3.78 6.05 -4.92
C ASN A 107 4.05 5.27 -3.64
N GLY A 108 4.36 5.97 -2.54
CA GLY A 108 4.60 5.34 -1.24
C GLY A 108 3.38 4.55 -0.74
N ALA A 109 2.18 5.12 -0.87
CA ALA A 109 0.94 4.45 -0.47
C ALA A 109 0.66 3.19 -1.31
N ALA A 110 0.75 3.28 -2.64
CA ALA A 110 0.44 2.17 -3.54
C ALA A 110 1.47 1.03 -3.42
N LEU A 111 2.77 1.33 -3.48
CA LEU A 111 3.80 0.31 -3.36
C LEU A 111 3.97 -0.18 -1.91
N GLY A 112 3.66 0.64 -0.91
CA GLY A 112 3.58 0.22 0.48
C GLY A 112 2.46 -0.79 0.72
N LEU A 113 1.30 -0.63 0.08
CA LEU A 113 0.23 -1.64 0.09
C LEU A 113 0.71 -2.96 -0.53
N TRP A 114 1.43 -2.91 -1.65
CA TRP A 114 2.04 -4.10 -2.26
C TRP A 114 3.09 -4.76 -1.36
N ALA A 115 3.92 -3.96 -0.68
CA ALA A 115 4.91 -4.48 0.28
C ALA A 115 4.23 -5.22 1.46
N ALA A 116 3.19 -4.61 2.03
CA ALA A 116 2.41 -5.22 3.10
C ALA A 116 1.74 -6.51 2.65
N GLY A 117 1.03 -6.48 1.52
CA GLY A 117 0.34 -7.66 0.98
C GLY A 117 1.30 -8.80 0.58
N ALA A 118 2.46 -8.49 0.01
CA ALA A 118 3.47 -9.49 -0.32
C ALA A 118 4.07 -10.13 0.94
N THR A 119 4.32 -9.33 1.98
CA THR A 119 4.83 -9.82 3.27
C THR A 119 3.78 -10.67 3.97
N GLU A 120 2.52 -10.24 4.00
CA GLU A 120 1.42 -11.02 4.59
C GLU A 120 1.23 -12.35 3.87
N TYR A 121 1.24 -12.35 2.53
CA TYR A 121 1.16 -13.58 1.73
C TYR A 121 2.31 -14.53 2.04
N PHE A 122 3.53 -14.02 2.10
CA PHE A 122 4.69 -14.82 2.48
C PHE A 122 4.50 -15.47 3.86
N VAL A 123 4.07 -14.70 4.87
CA VAL A 123 3.93 -15.25 6.22
C VAL A 123 2.77 -16.26 6.32
N ARG A 124 1.63 -15.99 5.68
CA ARG A 124 0.46 -16.88 5.76
C ARG A 124 0.61 -18.17 4.95
N GLU A 125 1.31 -18.14 3.81
CA GLU A 125 1.29 -19.26 2.86
C GLU A 125 2.65 -19.96 2.70
N LEU A 126 3.76 -19.27 2.95
CA LEU A 126 5.10 -19.75 2.58
C LEU A 126 6.07 -19.91 3.76
N ALA A 127 5.78 -19.29 4.91
CA ALA A 127 6.72 -19.25 6.04
C ALA A 127 6.67 -20.46 6.98
N HIS A 128 5.86 -21.49 6.67
CA HIS A 128 5.73 -22.68 7.50
C HIS A 128 7.09 -23.40 7.65
N GLY A 129 7.47 -23.70 8.90
CA GLY A 129 8.71 -24.42 9.21
C GLY A 129 9.98 -23.56 9.27
N LEU A 130 9.88 -22.25 9.04
CA LEU A 130 11.01 -21.34 9.17
C LEU A 130 11.34 -21.04 10.64
N SER A 131 12.62 -20.92 10.95
CA SER A 131 13.07 -20.31 12.20
C SER A 131 12.72 -18.83 12.25
N ARG A 132 12.70 -18.25 13.46
CA ARG A 132 12.46 -16.81 13.67
C ARG A 132 13.42 -15.94 12.86
N ASN A 133 14.69 -16.33 12.77
CA ASN A 133 15.72 -15.56 12.05
C ASN A 133 15.48 -15.59 10.54
N GLU A 134 15.09 -16.74 9.99
CA GLU A 134 14.74 -16.87 8.57
C GLU A 134 13.49 -16.07 8.23
N LEU A 135 12.45 -16.17 9.07
CA LEU A 135 11.23 -15.38 8.91
C LEU A 135 11.52 -13.87 8.86
N MET A 136 12.34 -13.39 9.80
CA MET A 136 12.78 -12.00 9.83
C MET A 136 13.59 -11.63 8.58
N ALA A 137 14.54 -12.46 8.19
CA ALA A 137 15.41 -12.22 7.03
C ALA A 137 14.61 -12.13 5.72
N TYR A 138 13.69 -13.06 5.47
CA TYR A 138 12.88 -13.05 4.26
C TYR A 138 11.86 -11.91 4.24
N SER A 139 11.21 -11.63 5.38
CA SER A 139 10.29 -10.49 5.48
C SER A 139 11.00 -9.16 5.23
N PHE A 140 12.22 -9.02 5.74
CA PHE A 140 13.09 -7.88 5.48
C PHE A 140 13.48 -7.81 4.01
N ALA A 141 13.90 -8.92 3.40
CA ALA A 141 14.26 -8.97 1.99
C ALA A 141 13.11 -8.45 1.12
N ILE A 142 11.90 -9.03 1.27
CA ILE A 142 10.67 -8.62 0.57
C ILE A 142 10.45 -7.12 0.70
N SER A 143 10.45 -6.61 1.93
CA SER A 143 10.22 -5.19 2.22
C SER A 143 11.29 -4.28 1.61
N MET A 144 12.56 -4.71 1.61
CA MET A 144 13.68 -3.95 1.06
C MET A 144 13.55 -3.77 -0.45
N GLN A 145 13.11 -4.79 -1.20
CA GLN A 145 12.91 -4.63 -2.65
C GLN A 145 11.80 -3.62 -2.95
N PHE A 146 10.73 -3.60 -2.17
CA PHE A 146 9.69 -2.59 -2.31
C PHE A 146 10.16 -1.19 -1.90
N ALA A 147 11.02 -1.05 -0.88
CA ALA A 147 11.60 0.24 -0.52
C ALA A 147 12.47 0.83 -1.65
N ILE A 148 13.25 -0.02 -2.33
CA ILE A 148 14.01 0.36 -3.52
C ILE A 148 13.06 0.74 -4.65
N LEU A 149 12.03 -0.07 -4.92
CA LEU A 149 11.04 0.20 -5.95
C LEU A 149 10.28 1.51 -5.72
N ILE A 150 9.93 1.82 -4.46
CA ILE A 150 9.33 3.11 -4.06
C ILE A 150 10.25 4.26 -4.46
N THR A 151 11.52 4.17 -4.09
CA THR A 151 12.50 5.24 -4.36
C THR A 151 12.69 5.46 -5.87
N VAL A 152 12.84 4.36 -6.61
CA VAL A 152 13.00 4.38 -8.07
C VAL A 152 11.74 4.94 -8.74
N SER A 153 10.56 4.48 -8.34
CA SER A 153 9.28 4.91 -8.89
C SER A 153 9.05 6.40 -8.65
N ILE A 154 9.22 6.88 -7.41
CA ILE A 154 9.14 8.31 -7.07
C ILE A 154 10.09 9.13 -7.95
N THR A 155 11.36 8.73 -8.04
CA THR A 155 12.37 9.46 -8.82
C THR A 155 12.00 9.52 -10.30
N TYR A 156 11.54 8.40 -10.86
CA TYR A 156 11.08 8.31 -12.24
C TYR A 156 9.88 9.22 -12.50
N HIS A 157 8.82 9.15 -11.68
CA HIS A 157 7.62 9.95 -11.89
C HIS A 157 7.84 11.44 -11.65
N ILE A 158 8.68 11.82 -10.68
CA ILE A 158 9.08 13.22 -10.49
C ILE A 158 9.76 13.74 -11.76
N LYS A 159 10.82 13.06 -12.24
CA LYS A 159 11.54 13.49 -13.46
C LYS A 159 10.64 13.53 -14.70
N ARG A 160 9.68 12.61 -14.78
CA ARG A 160 8.81 12.48 -15.96
C ARG A 160 7.67 13.52 -16.00
N TYR A 161 7.19 13.98 -14.86
CA TYR A 161 5.98 14.81 -14.74
C TYR A 161 6.22 16.20 -14.14
N GLN A 162 7.30 16.43 -13.40
CA GLN A 162 7.79 17.79 -13.22
C GLN A 162 8.51 18.24 -14.48
N ARG A 163 7.99 19.28 -15.12
CA ARG A 163 8.80 20.10 -16.04
C ARG A 163 9.58 21.11 -15.20
N PRO A 164 10.83 21.45 -15.55
CA PRO A 164 11.50 22.58 -14.94
C PRO A 164 10.61 23.82 -15.10
N ALA A 165 10.53 24.64 -14.05
CA ALA A 165 9.96 25.97 -14.17
C ALA A 165 10.72 26.67 -15.30
N LYS A 166 9.98 27.14 -16.31
CA LYS A 166 10.54 28.10 -17.27
C LYS A 166 10.72 29.44 -16.57
#